data_AF-A0A3G6N4L4-F1
#
_entry.id   AF-A0A3G6N4L4-F1
#
_cell.length_a   1.000
_cell.length_b   1.000
_cell.length_c   1.000
_cell.angle_alpha   90.00
_cell.angle_beta   90.00
_cell.angle_gamma   90.00
#
_symmetry.space_group_name_H-M   'P 1'
#
loop_
_entity.id
_entity.type
_entity.pdbx_description
1 polymer ?
#
loop_
_entity_poly.entity_id
_entity_poly.type
_entity_poly.pdbx_seq_one_letter_code
_entity_poly.pdbx_strand_id
1 'polypeptide(L)'
;MQSCIRDHAMSDEEKTLEIAKFEMFARNRQLQKSNKGGSDTSYSTAFRDLYKRYYELHPDESPDFDNPNLTVPDFGYASQVFSDSANHTVLFPMMKNGIVVDILTATINSDEDYLQFYKSERTEYINSAILSFSQKKNAKNSISGKGRDTDEMGTGDIEEVIIPPPPKPVEWPPKRTTECDDLSDYQNGGCGGPPPSPCAAYQNCGDNGAGGNTEPPAKPSPCKVIKKVGKHADTKNLMAQLKRKSQQIDSNNKYKETGYTLTENNGNIDPQEFEGVPGSNEIKLSITNAIDGYIHNHNAGTQAFSVFSAADLATLSLMYSGGKVKDVNSFVFGLVTAKGTQYMITIDDPAAFSNFTNNFLTNGVIDNDKIDSFDEEYANSGINYGSNLIGNEAGFLYLLNKFNSGLKVLKGDHTFTNWQQIERGYNDQVVSTPCN
;
A
#
# COMPACT_ATOMS: atom_id res chain seq x y z
N MET A 1 24.40 -7.54 -13.86
CA MET A 1 24.70 -8.26 -15.12
C MET A 1 23.45 -8.25 -15.97
N GLN A 2 23.43 -7.47 -17.06
CA GLN A 2 22.47 -7.66 -18.15
C GLN A 2 23.21 -8.47 -19.21
N SER A 3 22.89 -9.76 -19.32
CA SER A 3 23.31 -10.58 -20.45
C SER A 3 22.27 -10.40 -21.55
N CYS A 4 22.64 -9.66 -22.59
CA CYS A 4 21.93 -9.70 -23.87
C CYS A 4 22.62 -10.77 -24.71
N ILE A 5 21.91 -11.84 -25.04
CA ILE A 5 22.34 -12.80 -26.06
C ILE A 5 22.25 -12.09 -27.42
N ARG A 6 23.41 -11.73 -27.96
CA ARG A 6 23.66 -11.80 -29.41
C ARG A 6 24.15 -13.21 -29.68
N ASP A 7 23.70 -13.81 -30.78
CA ASP A 7 24.16 -15.09 -31.35
C ASP A 7 25.67 -15.06 -31.68
N HIS A 8 26.51 -14.98 -30.66
CA HIS A 8 27.93 -15.25 -30.77
C HIS A 8 28.12 -16.75 -30.55
N ALA A 9 28.79 -17.39 -31.50
CA ALA A 9 29.20 -18.79 -31.39
C ALA A 9 29.99 -18.98 -30.09
N MET A 10 29.36 -19.57 -29.08
CA MET A 10 30.02 -19.98 -27.85
C MET A 10 31.14 -20.97 -28.18
N SER A 11 32.27 -20.81 -27.50
CA SER A 11 33.37 -21.75 -27.55
C SER A 11 32.95 -23.13 -27.02
N ASP A 12 33.63 -24.19 -27.45
CA ASP A 12 33.32 -25.55 -27.00
C ASP A 12 33.54 -25.74 -25.48
N GLU A 13 34.41 -24.93 -24.87
CA GLU A 13 34.58 -24.85 -23.41
C GLU A 13 33.34 -24.26 -22.71
N GLU A 14 32.76 -23.18 -23.24
CA GLU A 14 31.53 -22.58 -22.68
C GLU A 14 30.33 -23.53 -22.80
N LYS A 15 30.20 -24.26 -23.92
CA LYS A 15 29.16 -25.29 -24.09
C LYS A 15 29.32 -26.46 -23.11
N THR A 16 30.55 -26.90 -22.88
CA THR A 16 30.84 -27.98 -21.92
C THR A 16 30.49 -27.54 -20.49
N LEU A 17 30.76 -26.28 -20.15
CA LEU A 17 30.40 -25.70 -18.85
C LEU A 17 28.88 -25.58 -18.66
N GLU A 18 28.12 -25.21 -19.69
CA GLU A 18 26.66 -25.18 -19.64
C GLU A 18 26.04 -26.57 -19.46
N ILE A 19 26.49 -27.56 -20.25
CA ILE A 19 26.04 -28.95 -20.10
C ILE A 19 26.30 -29.47 -18.68
N ALA A 20 27.47 -29.16 -18.10
CA ALA A 20 27.78 -29.53 -16.73
C ALA A 20 26.85 -28.87 -15.69
N LYS A 21 26.41 -27.62 -15.90
CA LYS A 21 25.46 -26.92 -15.01
C LYS A 21 24.09 -27.60 -14.99
N PHE A 22 23.58 -28.01 -16.15
CA PHE A 22 22.27 -28.69 -16.25
C PHE A 22 22.32 -30.11 -15.73
N GLU A 23 23.39 -30.87 -16.04
CA GLU A 23 23.59 -32.19 -15.45
C GLU A 23 23.70 -32.12 -13.92
N MET A 24 24.33 -31.08 -13.38
CA MET A 24 24.38 -30.85 -11.93
C MET A 24 23.01 -30.52 -11.36
N PHE A 25 22.22 -29.65 -12.01
CA PHE A 25 20.87 -29.33 -11.56
C PHE A 25 19.97 -30.59 -11.53
N ALA A 26 19.96 -31.36 -12.63
CA ALA A 26 19.20 -32.60 -12.75
C ALA A 26 19.69 -33.68 -11.76
N ARG A 27 21.01 -33.83 -11.59
CA ARG A 27 21.61 -34.79 -10.63
C ARG A 27 21.29 -34.42 -9.19
N ASN A 28 21.36 -33.15 -8.83
CA ASN A 28 21.01 -32.68 -7.49
C ASN A 28 19.51 -32.91 -7.21
N ARG A 29 18.63 -32.71 -8.21
CA ARG A 29 17.22 -33.12 -8.11
C ARG A 29 17.08 -34.65 -7.93
N GLN A 30 17.80 -35.46 -8.71
CA GLN A 30 17.70 -36.92 -8.61
C GLN A 30 18.22 -37.49 -7.28
N LEU A 31 19.38 -37.03 -6.80
CA LEU A 31 19.97 -37.47 -5.52
C LEU A 31 19.10 -37.12 -4.31
N GLN A 32 18.37 -36.00 -4.37
CA GLN A 32 17.45 -35.62 -3.32
C GLN A 32 16.14 -36.44 -3.38
N LYS A 33 15.65 -36.78 -4.58
CA LYS A 33 14.51 -37.70 -4.76
C LYS A 33 14.78 -39.09 -4.15
N SER A 34 16.02 -39.60 -4.25
CA SER A 34 16.36 -40.93 -3.70
C SER A 34 16.48 -40.95 -2.18
N ASN A 35 16.82 -39.82 -1.52
CA ASN A 35 17.12 -39.79 -0.10
C ASN A 35 15.91 -39.43 0.80
N LYS A 36 14.85 -38.81 0.27
CA LYS A 36 13.72 -38.29 1.08
C LYS A 36 12.36 -38.95 0.83
N GLY A 37 12.29 -40.08 0.11
CA GLY A 37 11.04 -40.83 -0.03
C GLY A 37 9.94 -40.05 -0.76
N GLY A 38 10.21 -39.67 -2.01
CA GLY A 38 9.15 -39.45 -3.00
C GLY A 38 8.34 -38.15 -2.96
N SER A 39 8.71 -37.13 -2.19
CA SER A 39 8.16 -35.78 -2.42
C SER A 39 9.04 -35.01 -3.40
N ASP A 40 8.42 -34.28 -4.32
CA ASP A 40 9.12 -33.48 -5.32
C ASP A 40 10.14 -32.56 -4.65
N THR A 41 11.39 -32.66 -5.11
CA THR A 41 12.48 -31.83 -4.64
C THR A 41 12.17 -30.36 -4.88
N SER A 42 12.25 -29.54 -3.83
CA SER A 42 12.01 -28.11 -3.96
C SER A 42 13.05 -27.48 -4.88
N TYR A 43 12.58 -26.79 -5.93
CA TYR A 43 13.41 -26.01 -6.86
C TYR A 43 14.35 -25.04 -6.11
N SER A 44 13.94 -24.55 -4.93
CA SER A 44 14.74 -23.63 -4.12
C SER A 44 16.10 -24.22 -3.71
N THR A 45 16.14 -25.49 -3.34
CA THR A 45 17.39 -26.18 -2.96
C THR A 45 18.32 -26.34 -4.15
N ALA A 46 17.79 -26.74 -5.30
CA ALA A 46 18.59 -26.93 -6.52
C ALA A 46 19.19 -25.59 -6.99
N PHE A 47 18.42 -24.51 -6.96
CA PHE A 47 18.92 -23.17 -7.26
C PHE A 47 20.01 -22.72 -6.28
N ARG A 48 19.81 -22.89 -4.98
CA ARG A 48 20.84 -22.56 -3.97
C ARG A 48 22.15 -23.30 -4.23
N ASP A 49 22.08 -24.62 -4.46
CA ASP A 49 23.28 -25.44 -4.61
C ASP A 49 24.03 -25.09 -5.90
N LEU A 50 23.31 -24.77 -6.98
CA LEU A 50 23.92 -24.29 -8.22
C LEU A 50 24.59 -22.92 -8.04
N TYR A 51 23.92 -21.99 -7.34
CA TYR A 51 24.49 -20.66 -7.04
C TYR A 51 25.77 -20.78 -6.21
N LYS A 52 25.78 -21.64 -5.18
CA LYS A 52 26.99 -21.91 -4.38
C LYS A 52 28.11 -22.49 -5.23
N ARG A 53 27.81 -23.51 -6.04
CA ARG A 53 28.82 -24.15 -6.89
C ARG A 53 29.48 -23.19 -7.87
N TYR A 54 28.73 -22.25 -8.43
CA TYR A 54 29.28 -21.24 -9.33
C TYR A 54 30.45 -20.48 -8.65
N TYR A 55 30.25 -19.98 -7.43
CA TYR A 55 31.30 -19.24 -6.71
C TYR A 55 32.38 -20.13 -6.10
N GLU A 56 32.14 -21.42 -5.89
CA GLU A 56 33.22 -22.38 -5.59
C GLU A 56 34.19 -22.53 -6.78
N LEU A 57 33.67 -22.48 -8.01
CA LEU A 57 34.46 -22.58 -9.23
C LEU A 57 35.04 -21.23 -9.68
N HIS A 58 34.39 -20.13 -9.30
CA HIS A 58 34.77 -18.75 -9.61
C HIS A 58 34.95 -17.93 -8.32
N PRO A 59 35.92 -18.28 -7.45
CA PRO A 59 36.09 -17.64 -6.14
C PRO A 59 36.45 -16.16 -6.23
N ASP A 60 37.06 -15.73 -7.34
CA ASP A 60 37.39 -14.33 -7.64
C ASP A 60 36.16 -13.48 -7.97
N GLU A 61 35.06 -14.11 -8.39
CA GLU A 61 33.77 -13.44 -8.58
C GLU A 61 32.87 -13.50 -7.35
N SER A 62 33.26 -14.26 -6.31
CA SER A 62 32.45 -14.45 -5.11
C SER A 62 32.20 -13.12 -4.39
N PRO A 63 30.93 -12.76 -4.12
CA PRO A 63 30.63 -11.72 -3.17
C PRO A 63 31.30 -12.03 -1.83
N ASP A 64 31.80 -11.01 -1.15
CA ASP A 64 32.23 -11.14 0.24
C ASP A 64 30.97 -11.27 1.11
N PHE A 65 30.53 -12.51 1.32
CA PHE A 65 29.30 -12.83 2.04
C PHE A 65 29.35 -12.44 3.52
N ASP A 66 30.56 -12.26 4.07
CA ASP A 66 30.77 -11.83 5.45
C ASP A 66 30.74 -10.30 5.60
N ASN A 67 30.77 -9.56 4.49
CA ASN A 67 30.69 -8.10 4.52
C ASN A 67 29.24 -7.62 4.69
N PRO A 68 28.86 -7.06 5.85
CA PRO A 68 27.48 -6.67 6.13
C PRO A 68 26.97 -5.52 5.23
N ASN A 69 27.89 -4.78 4.60
CA ASN A 69 27.55 -3.66 3.73
C ASN A 69 27.18 -4.08 2.30
N LEU A 70 27.55 -5.30 1.90
CA LEU A 70 27.17 -5.84 0.61
C LEU A 70 25.75 -6.39 0.65
N THR A 71 25.09 -6.34 -0.50
CA THR A 71 23.76 -6.92 -0.66
C THR A 71 23.90 -8.33 -1.17
N VAL A 72 23.56 -9.32 -0.36
CA VAL A 72 23.76 -10.75 -0.65
C VAL A 72 22.48 -11.54 -0.49
N PRO A 73 22.25 -12.60 -1.29
CA PRO A 73 21.06 -13.45 -1.13
C PRO A 73 21.11 -14.26 0.18
N ASP A 74 19.98 -14.39 0.85
CA ASP A 74 19.79 -15.28 2.01
C ASP A 74 18.99 -16.52 1.57
N PHE A 75 19.73 -17.60 1.30
CA PHE A 75 19.16 -18.89 0.89
C PHE A 75 18.57 -19.71 2.05
N GLY A 76 18.53 -19.16 3.28
CA GLY A 76 17.76 -19.74 4.38
C GLY A 76 16.25 -19.62 4.19
N TYR A 77 15.82 -18.74 3.28
CA TYR A 77 14.42 -18.53 2.90
C TYR A 77 14.26 -18.62 1.39
N ALA A 78 13.11 -19.09 0.93
CA ALA A 78 12.71 -19.03 -0.47
C ALA A 78 11.20 -18.85 -0.59
N SER A 79 10.72 -18.35 -1.72
CA SER A 79 9.30 -18.40 -2.02
C SER A 79 8.84 -19.83 -2.31
N GLN A 80 7.52 -20.04 -2.38
CA GLN A 80 7.01 -21.20 -3.11
C GLN A 80 7.41 -21.12 -4.60
N VAL A 81 7.33 -22.25 -5.29
CA VAL A 81 7.61 -22.32 -6.73
C VAL A 81 6.45 -21.71 -7.52
N PHE A 82 6.76 -20.72 -8.36
CA PHE A 82 5.84 -20.20 -9.36
C PHE A 82 6.07 -20.94 -10.66
N SER A 83 5.11 -21.78 -11.04
CA SER A 83 5.14 -22.49 -12.31
C SER A 83 4.16 -21.83 -13.27
N ASP A 84 4.64 -21.44 -14.45
CA ASP A 84 3.80 -21.17 -15.62
C ASP A 84 4.04 -22.24 -16.69
N SER A 85 3.45 -22.09 -17.88
CA SER A 85 3.60 -23.09 -18.95
C SER A 85 5.02 -23.18 -19.51
N ALA A 86 5.88 -22.19 -19.25
CA ALA A 86 7.20 -22.07 -19.84
C ALA A 86 8.33 -22.14 -18.80
N ASN A 87 8.08 -21.81 -17.53
CA ASN A 87 9.11 -21.61 -16.53
C ASN A 87 8.69 -22.00 -15.11
N HIS A 88 9.69 -22.40 -14.32
CA HIS A 88 9.65 -22.51 -12.87
C HIS A 88 10.50 -21.41 -12.25
N THR A 89 9.89 -20.60 -11.39
CA THR A 89 10.53 -19.45 -10.75
C THR A 89 10.49 -19.56 -9.24
N VAL A 90 11.60 -19.23 -8.58
CA VAL A 90 11.74 -19.11 -7.13
C VAL A 90 12.38 -17.77 -6.79
N LEU A 91 11.89 -17.13 -5.73
CA LEU A 91 12.41 -15.87 -5.23
C LEU A 91 13.23 -16.11 -3.96
N PHE A 92 14.35 -15.40 -3.83
CA PHE A 92 15.19 -15.37 -2.64
C PHE A 92 15.36 -13.93 -2.15
N PRO A 93 15.28 -13.66 -0.84
CA PRO A 93 15.48 -12.32 -0.32
C PRO A 93 16.96 -11.91 -0.43
N MET A 94 17.20 -10.68 -0.86
CA MET A 94 18.52 -10.05 -0.82
C MET A 94 18.63 -9.21 0.45
N MET A 95 19.72 -9.40 1.19
CA MET A 95 19.94 -8.88 2.52
C MET A 95 21.02 -7.81 2.54
N LYS A 96 20.84 -6.77 3.36
CA LYS A 96 21.90 -5.81 3.71
C LYS A 96 21.69 -5.38 5.15
N ASN A 97 22.74 -5.41 5.98
CA ASN A 97 22.64 -5.08 7.41
C ASN A 97 21.48 -5.79 8.13
N GLY A 98 21.24 -7.07 7.81
CA GLY A 98 20.20 -7.89 8.44
C GLY A 98 18.76 -7.64 7.96
N ILE A 99 18.49 -6.61 7.15
CA ILE A 99 17.16 -6.30 6.59
C ILE A 99 17.02 -6.74 5.12
N VAL A 100 15.81 -7.15 4.72
CA VAL A 100 15.51 -7.51 3.32
C VAL A 100 15.43 -6.22 2.51
N VAL A 101 16.28 -6.09 1.49
CA VAL A 101 16.37 -4.88 0.66
C VAL A 101 16.02 -5.11 -0.79
N ASP A 102 15.97 -6.36 -1.25
CA ASP A 102 15.65 -6.69 -2.64
C ASP A 102 15.30 -8.17 -2.83
N ILE A 103 15.07 -8.59 -4.08
CA ILE A 103 14.79 -9.98 -4.45
C ILE A 103 15.76 -10.46 -5.55
N LEU A 104 16.30 -11.66 -5.35
CA LEU A 104 16.95 -12.45 -6.39
C LEU A 104 15.92 -13.43 -6.96
N THR A 105 15.68 -13.33 -8.27
CA THR A 105 14.85 -14.28 -9.00
C THR A 105 15.74 -15.37 -9.61
N ALA A 106 15.39 -16.62 -9.34
CA ALA A 106 15.93 -17.78 -10.02
C ALA A 106 14.84 -18.41 -10.89
N THR A 107 15.09 -18.52 -12.18
CA THR A 107 14.15 -19.09 -13.15
C THR A 107 14.84 -20.19 -13.93
N ILE A 108 14.12 -21.30 -14.14
CA ILE A 108 14.49 -22.36 -15.08
C ILE A 108 13.31 -22.60 -16.01
N ASN A 109 13.56 -22.79 -17.30
CA ASN A 109 12.49 -23.11 -18.23
C ASN A 109 11.95 -24.54 -18.02
N SER A 110 10.80 -24.85 -18.61
CA SER A 110 10.11 -26.14 -18.47
C SER A 110 10.90 -27.32 -19.00
N ASP A 111 11.76 -27.09 -19.99
CA ASP A 111 12.64 -28.12 -20.58
C ASP A 111 13.91 -28.34 -19.74
N GLU A 112 14.09 -27.54 -18.69
CA GLU A 112 15.22 -27.58 -17.76
C GLU A 112 16.61 -27.45 -18.44
N ASP A 113 16.67 -26.71 -19.55
CA ASP A 113 17.87 -26.48 -20.36
C ASP A 113 18.28 -25.00 -20.45
N TYR A 114 17.54 -24.11 -19.80
CA TYR A 114 17.89 -22.70 -19.62
C TYR A 114 17.61 -22.26 -18.18
N LEU A 115 18.64 -21.75 -17.51
CA LEU A 115 18.56 -21.28 -16.13
C LEU A 115 19.16 -19.87 -16.00
N GLN A 116 18.48 -19.01 -15.25
CA GLN A 116 18.92 -17.65 -15.02
C GLN A 116 18.72 -17.22 -13.57
N PHE A 117 19.73 -16.52 -13.04
CA PHE A 117 19.62 -15.71 -11.83
C PHE A 117 19.66 -14.24 -12.21
N TYR A 118 18.74 -13.45 -11.69
CA TYR A 118 18.75 -12.01 -11.90
C TYR A 118 18.13 -11.27 -10.72
N LYS A 119 18.61 -10.05 -10.50
CA LYS A 119 17.97 -9.12 -9.57
C LYS A 119 16.68 -8.63 -10.21
N SER A 120 15.55 -8.85 -9.55
CA SER A 120 14.26 -8.45 -10.11
C SER A 120 14.17 -6.92 -10.23
N GLU A 121 13.55 -6.43 -11.30
CA GLU A 121 13.16 -5.02 -11.34
C GLU A 121 12.12 -4.74 -10.26
N ARG A 122 12.22 -3.58 -9.61
CA ARG A 122 11.26 -3.24 -8.57
C ARG A 122 9.88 -3.01 -9.19
N THR A 123 8.96 -3.87 -8.85
CA THR A 123 7.53 -3.75 -9.19
C THR A 123 6.73 -3.79 -7.90
N GLU A 124 5.43 -3.49 -7.98
CA GLU A 124 4.54 -3.67 -6.83
C GLU A 124 4.57 -5.11 -6.29
N TYR A 125 4.63 -6.08 -7.21
CA TYR A 125 4.80 -7.49 -6.88
C TYR A 125 6.09 -7.77 -6.10
N ILE A 126 7.23 -7.27 -6.57
CA ILE A 126 8.53 -7.44 -5.88
C ILE A 126 8.56 -6.75 -4.52
N ASN A 127 7.93 -5.57 -4.39
CA ASN A 127 7.82 -4.90 -3.08
C ASN A 127 6.96 -5.71 -2.10
N SER A 128 5.87 -6.32 -2.58
CA SER A 128 5.06 -7.25 -1.77
C SER A 128 5.89 -8.46 -1.32
N ALA A 129 6.68 -9.06 -2.22
CA ALA A 129 7.59 -10.15 -1.87
C ALA A 129 8.61 -9.75 -0.79
N ILE A 130 9.23 -8.56 -0.91
CA ILE A 130 10.15 -8.01 0.10
C ILE A 130 9.48 -7.91 1.47
N LEU A 131 8.23 -7.43 1.51
CA LEU A 131 7.46 -7.33 2.75
C LEU A 131 7.19 -8.71 3.36
N SER A 132 6.75 -9.70 2.55
CA SER A 132 6.49 -11.06 3.02
C SER A 132 7.75 -11.72 3.61
N PHE A 133 8.90 -11.59 2.94
CA PHE A 133 10.17 -12.08 3.49
C PHE A 133 10.57 -11.36 4.77
N SER A 134 10.39 -10.03 4.83
CA SER A 134 10.70 -9.24 6.02
C SER A 134 9.86 -9.66 7.23
N GLN A 135 8.56 -9.84 7.04
CA GLN A 135 7.64 -10.29 8.09
C GLN A 135 8.03 -11.68 8.60
N LYS A 136 8.28 -12.63 7.68
CA LYS A 136 8.67 -13.99 8.04
C LYS A 136 9.97 -14.01 8.86
N LYS A 137 10.97 -13.25 8.44
CA LYS A 137 12.25 -13.14 9.15
C LYS A 137 12.07 -12.55 10.55
N ASN A 138 11.29 -11.48 10.68
CA ASN A 138 11.02 -10.84 11.96
C ASN A 138 10.27 -11.79 12.92
N ALA A 139 9.35 -12.60 12.41
CA ALA A 139 8.63 -13.61 13.20
C ALA A 139 9.55 -14.73 13.71
N LYS A 140 10.59 -15.11 12.96
CA LYS A 140 11.56 -16.11 13.41
C LYS A 140 12.43 -15.58 14.55
N ASN A 141 12.90 -14.35 14.42
CA ASN A 141 13.73 -13.68 15.44
C ASN A 141 12.99 -13.49 16.77
N SER A 142 11.66 -13.34 16.76
CA SER A 142 10.86 -13.24 17.98
C SER A 142 10.66 -14.57 18.71
N ILE A 143 10.75 -15.70 18.00
CA ILE A 143 10.56 -17.04 18.57
C ILE A 143 11.89 -17.67 19.02
N SER A 144 13.01 -17.36 18.34
CA SER A 144 14.32 -17.94 18.64
C SER A 144 15.13 -17.12 19.66
N GLY A 145 14.60 -16.94 20.87
CA GLY A 145 15.34 -16.40 22.02
C GLY A 145 16.36 -17.39 22.65
N LYS A 146 16.64 -18.52 22.00
CA LYS A 146 17.67 -19.49 22.41
C LYS A 146 18.62 -19.70 21.24
N GLY A 147 19.88 -19.28 21.46
CA GLY A 147 20.93 -19.19 20.45
C GLY A 147 21.03 -20.42 19.55
N ARG A 148 20.78 -20.20 18.26
CA ARG A 148 21.45 -20.95 17.20
C ARG A 148 22.56 -20.04 16.70
N ASP A 149 23.81 -20.47 16.85
CA ASP A 149 24.94 -19.86 16.17
C ASP A 149 24.64 -19.86 14.67
N THR A 150 24.71 -18.67 14.08
CA THR A 150 24.43 -18.39 12.67
C THR A 150 25.65 -18.61 11.77
N ASP A 151 26.67 -19.30 12.27
CA ASP A 151 27.91 -19.48 11.54
C ASP A 151 27.77 -20.65 10.56
N GLU A 152 28.21 -20.37 9.34
CA GLU A 152 28.08 -21.15 8.11
C GLU A 152 26.75 -20.95 7.36
N MET A 153 26.84 -20.76 6.04
CA MET A 153 25.73 -20.78 5.07
C MET A 153 24.99 -22.14 5.10
N GLY A 154 24.33 -22.39 6.23
CA GLY A 154 24.10 -23.70 6.79
C GLY A 154 23.31 -24.59 5.86
N THR A 155 23.63 -25.86 5.93
CA THR A 155 22.91 -27.00 5.34
C THR A 155 21.49 -27.18 5.90
N GLY A 156 20.91 -26.12 6.49
CA GLY A 156 19.57 -26.12 7.06
C GLY A 156 18.49 -26.23 5.99
N ASP A 157 17.31 -26.67 6.43
CA ASP A 157 16.12 -26.68 5.60
C ASP A 157 15.77 -25.24 5.19
N ILE A 158 15.48 -25.04 3.91
CA ILE A 158 15.03 -23.76 3.37
C ILE A 158 13.59 -23.55 3.83
N GLU A 159 13.34 -22.40 4.46
CA GLU A 159 12.00 -22.05 4.91
C GLU A 159 11.20 -21.39 3.77
N GLU A 160 10.06 -21.99 3.42
CA GLU A 160 9.19 -21.48 2.37
C GLU A 160 8.35 -20.29 2.86
N VAL A 161 8.25 -19.25 2.02
CA VAL A 161 7.44 -18.06 2.22
C VAL A 161 6.36 -18.02 1.13
N ILE A 162 5.09 -18.06 1.54
CA ILE A 162 3.96 -18.01 0.61
C ILE A 162 3.76 -16.56 0.14
N ILE A 163 4.08 -16.29 -1.11
CA ILE A 163 3.89 -15.00 -1.80
C ILE A 163 2.81 -15.20 -2.87
N PRO A 164 1.71 -14.42 -2.92
CA PRO A 164 0.69 -14.58 -3.95
C PRO A 164 1.32 -14.57 -5.35
N PRO A 165 0.92 -15.40 -6.31
CA PRO A 165 1.51 -15.36 -7.66
C PRO A 165 1.32 -13.97 -8.28
N PRO A 166 2.26 -13.51 -9.12
CA PRO A 166 2.09 -12.23 -9.79
C PRO A 166 0.78 -12.25 -10.59
N PRO A 167 0.03 -11.14 -10.62
CA PRO A 167 -1.17 -11.06 -11.45
C PRO A 167 -0.78 -11.36 -12.89
N LYS A 168 -1.48 -12.32 -13.51
CA LYS A 168 -1.25 -12.63 -14.94
C LYS A 168 -1.41 -11.33 -15.74
N PRO A 169 -0.51 -11.04 -16.69
CA PRO A 169 -0.70 -9.92 -17.60
C PRO A 169 -2.10 -10.02 -18.19
N VAL A 170 -2.92 -9.00 -17.98
CA VAL A 170 -4.24 -8.94 -18.61
C VAL A 170 -3.97 -8.80 -20.09
N GLU A 171 -4.33 -9.82 -20.90
CA GLU A 171 -4.32 -9.69 -22.36
C GLU A 171 -5.24 -8.52 -22.73
N TRP A 172 -4.64 -7.36 -23.01
CA TRP A 172 -5.34 -6.18 -23.49
C TRP A 172 -5.19 -6.08 -25.02
N PRO A 173 -6.27 -5.83 -25.77
CA PRO A 173 -7.65 -5.73 -25.29
C PRO A 173 -8.23 -7.10 -24.89
N PRO A 174 -9.16 -7.14 -23.92
CA PRO A 174 -9.89 -8.36 -23.62
C PRO A 174 -10.44 -8.90 -24.93
N LYS A 175 -10.13 -10.17 -25.26
CA LYS A 175 -10.73 -10.85 -26.41
C LYS A 175 -12.24 -10.67 -26.28
N ARG A 176 -12.83 -9.85 -27.16
CA ARG A 176 -14.28 -9.74 -27.28
C ARG A 176 -14.77 -11.15 -27.55
N THR A 177 -15.43 -11.76 -26.58
CA THR A 177 -16.25 -12.93 -26.86
C THR A 177 -17.31 -12.43 -27.82
N THR A 178 -17.32 -12.96 -29.04
CA THR A 178 -18.27 -12.64 -30.12
C THR A 178 -19.69 -13.16 -29.82
N GLU A 179 -20.08 -13.26 -28.55
CA GLU A 179 -21.36 -13.84 -28.10
C GLU A 179 -22.47 -12.79 -27.92
N CYS A 180 -22.26 -11.52 -28.31
CA CYS A 180 -23.31 -10.49 -28.22
C CYS A 180 -23.76 -9.92 -29.58
N ASP A 181 -23.31 -10.48 -30.71
CA ASP A 181 -23.69 -9.98 -32.04
C ASP A 181 -24.92 -10.67 -32.66
N ASP A 182 -25.64 -11.53 -31.92
CA ASP A 182 -26.90 -12.12 -32.38
C ASP A 182 -28.11 -11.36 -31.80
N LEU A 183 -28.30 -10.13 -32.29
CA LEU A 183 -29.42 -9.24 -31.95
C LEU A 183 -30.60 -9.37 -32.93
N SER A 184 -31.02 -10.59 -33.29
CA SER A 184 -32.24 -10.79 -34.09
C SER A 184 -33.51 -11.11 -33.30
N ASP A 185 -33.43 -11.44 -32.00
CA ASP A 185 -34.59 -11.90 -31.22
C ASP A 185 -35.03 -10.93 -30.09
N TYR A 186 -34.94 -9.62 -30.35
CA TYR A 186 -35.43 -8.59 -29.42
C TYR A 186 -36.94 -8.30 -29.60
N GLN A 187 -37.79 -9.25 -29.20
CA GLN A 187 -39.19 -8.95 -28.87
C GLN A 187 -39.63 -9.74 -27.63
N ASN A 188 -39.83 -9.01 -26.52
CA ASN A 188 -40.44 -9.41 -25.25
C ASN A 188 -39.53 -10.11 -24.20
N GLY A 189 -38.93 -9.31 -23.32
CA GLY A 189 -38.43 -9.79 -22.04
C GLY A 189 -37.62 -8.72 -21.30
N GLY A 190 -38.21 -8.13 -20.24
CA GLY A 190 -37.57 -7.09 -19.45
C GLY A 190 -36.33 -7.60 -18.70
N CYS A 191 -35.16 -7.10 -19.10
CA CYS A 191 -33.97 -7.17 -18.27
C CYS A 191 -34.05 -6.09 -17.18
N GLY A 192 -33.96 -6.53 -15.93
CA GLY A 192 -33.90 -5.65 -14.76
C GLY A 192 -32.83 -4.59 -14.94
N GLY A 193 -33.24 -3.33 -14.83
CA GLY A 193 -32.31 -2.20 -14.89
C GLY A 193 -31.23 -2.33 -13.81
N PRO A 194 -30.04 -1.76 -14.06
CA PRO A 194 -28.99 -1.69 -13.06
C PRO A 194 -29.52 -1.06 -11.76
N PRO A 195 -28.99 -1.45 -10.58
CA PRO A 195 -29.36 -0.82 -9.33
C PRO A 195 -29.22 0.71 -9.46
N PRO A 196 -30.13 1.49 -8.84
CA PRO A 196 -30.13 2.94 -8.97
C PRO A 196 -28.75 3.49 -8.62
N SER A 197 -28.19 4.25 -9.55
CA SER A 197 -26.91 4.93 -9.40
C SER A 197 -26.91 5.80 -8.13
N PRO A 198 -25.81 5.81 -7.34
CA PRO A 198 -25.69 6.62 -6.12
C PRO A 198 -25.75 8.14 -6.39
N CYS A 199 -25.84 8.58 -7.65
CA CYS A 199 -26.07 9.98 -8.01
C CYS A 199 -27.40 10.57 -7.48
N ALA A 200 -28.36 9.76 -7.04
CA ALA A 200 -29.64 10.27 -6.53
C ALA A 200 -29.53 11.03 -5.19
N ALA A 201 -28.46 10.83 -4.40
CA ALA A 201 -28.28 11.48 -3.10
C ALA A 201 -27.76 12.92 -3.20
N TYR A 202 -27.15 13.29 -4.33
CA TYR A 202 -26.62 14.63 -4.57
C TYR A 202 -27.41 15.21 -5.73
N GLN A 203 -28.42 16.05 -5.44
CA GLN A 203 -29.33 16.72 -6.39
C GLN A 203 -28.61 17.70 -7.36
N ASN A 204 -27.49 17.30 -7.97
CA ASN A 204 -26.66 18.12 -8.84
C ASN A 204 -26.35 17.47 -10.20
N CYS A 205 -27.06 16.40 -10.55
CA CYS A 205 -27.12 15.94 -11.95
C CYS A 205 -28.26 16.72 -12.63
N GLY A 206 -27.89 17.82 -13.29
CA GLY A 206 -28.84 18.66 -14.02
C GLY A 206 -29.52 17.89 -15.15
N ASP A 207 -30.71 17.37 -14.88
CA ASP A 207 -31.68 17.04 -15.90
C ASP A 207 -32.26 18.35 -16.44
N ASN A 208 -31.65 18.88 -17.49
CA ASN A 208 -32.31 19.80 -18.42
C ASN A 208 -31.67 19.69 -19.80
N GLY A 209 -32.33 18.94 -20.68
CA GLY A 209 -32.61 19.37 -22.04
C GLY A 209 -31.42 19.58 -22.99
N ALA A 210 -31.31 18.65 -23.94
CA ALA A 210 -30.96 18.87 -25.34
C ALA A 210 -29.58 19.51 -25.65
N GLY A 211 -28.70 18.66 -26.19
CA GLY A 211 -27.99 19.01 -27.42
C GLY A 211 -26.78 19.93 -27.28
N GLY A 212 -25.86 19.59 -26.39
CA GLY A 212 -24.49 20.10 -26.45
C GLY A 212 -23.58 19.13 -25.73
N ASN A 213 -22.68 18.45 -26.45
CA ASN A 213 -21.52 17.80 -25.84
C ASN A 213 -20.58 18.90 -25.30
N THR A 214 -21.02 19.62 -24.28
CA THR A 214 -20.09 20.38 -23.44
C THR A 214 -19.39 19.36 -22.57
N GLU A 215 -18.09 19.19 -22.80
CA GLU A 215 -17.22 18.40 -21.96
C GLU A 215 -17.48 18.78 -20.49
N PRO A 216 -17.67 17.80 -19.58
CA PRO A 216 -17.92 18.09 -18.19
C PRO A 216 -16.84 19.04 -17.65
N PRO A 217 -17.20 20.05 -16.84
CA PRO A 217 -16.22 20.97 -16.28
C PRO A 217 -15.11 20.18 -15.58
N ALA A 218 -13.86 20.50 -15.92
CA ALA A 218 -12.70 19.82 -15.35
C ALA A 218 -12.72 19.89 -13.82
N LYS A 219 -12.60 18.73 -13.17
CA LYS A 219 -12.59 18.61 -11.71
C LYS A 219 -11.48 19.48 -11.11
N PRO A 220 -11.75 20.26 -10.04
CA PRO A 220 -10.71 21.05 -9.39
C PRO A 220 -9.63 20.13 -8.80
N SER A 221 -8.36 20.51 -8.93
CA SER A 221 -7.28 19.80 -8.25
C SER A 221 -7.40 19.92 -6.72
N PRO A 222 -6.85 18.99 -5.93
CA PRO A 222 -6.88 19.06 -4.46
C PRO A 222 -6.40 20.41 -3.90
N CYS A 223 -5.35 20.97 -4.51
CA CYS A 223 -4.84 22.30 -4.16
C CYS A 223 -5.86 23.44 -4.36
N LYS A 224 -6.74 23.33 -5.37
CA LYS A 224 -7.84 24.28 -5.59
C LYS A 224 -8.98 24.04 -4.61
N VAL A 225 -9.30 22.78 -4.29
CA VAL A 225 -10.36 22.40 -3.33
C VAL A 225 -10.13 23.06 -1.97
N ILE A 226 -8.91 22.98 -1.42
CA ILE A 226 -8.61 23.55 -0.11
C ILE A 226 -8.61 25.09 -0.07
N LYS A 227 -8.69 25.79 -1.21
CA LYS A 227 -8.49 27.25 -1.26
C LYS A 227 -9.56 28.02 -0.49
N LYS A 228 -10.82 27.58 -0.58
CA LYS A 228 -11.98 28.29 0.00
C LYS A 228 -12.01 28.14 1.53
N VAL A 229 -11.93 26.90 2.02
CA VAL A 229 -12.11 26.57 3.43
C VAL A 229 -10.77 26.30 4.12
N GLY A 230 -9.95 25.39 3.56
CA GLY A 230 -8.69 24.97 4.17
C GLY A 230 -7.65 26.08 4.32
N LYS A 231 -7.46 26.92 3.29
CA LYS A 231 -6.54 28.07 3.30
C LYS A 231 -7.15 29.36 3.88
N HIS A 232 -8.38 29.31 4.41
CA HIS A 232 -8.99 30.47 5.05
C HIS A 232 -8.21 30.89 6.30
N ALA A 233 -8.14 32.20 6.58
CA ALA A 233 -7.39 32.73 7.72
C ALA A 233 -7.91 32.16 9.06
N ASP A 234 -9.24 32.07 9.21
CA ASP A 234 -9.85 31.48 10.40
C ASP A 234 -9.52 29.99 10.55
N THR A 235 -9.62 29.21 9.48
CA THR A 235 -9.24 27.79 9.49
C THR A 235 -7.77 27.61 9.89
N LYS A 236 -6.87 28.45 9.35
CA LYS A 236 -5.46 28.46 9.76
C LYS A 236 -5.29 28.79 11.25
N ASN A 237 -6.03 29.77 11.77
CA ASN A 237 -6.01 30.11 13.20
C ASN A 237 -6.52 28.95 14.07
N LEU A 238 -7.57 28.25 13.63
CA LEU A 238 -8.12 27.07 14.32
C LEU A 238 -7.15 25.89 14.27
N MET A 239 -6.51 25.60 13.13
CA MET A 239 -5.45 24.58 13.04
C MET A 239 -4.26 24.90 13.97
N ALA A 240 -3.88 26.18 14.11
CA ALA A 240 -2.88 26.61 15.07
C ALA A 240 -3.34 26.44 16.53
N GLN A 241 -4.63 26.63 16.82
CA GLN A 241 -5.21 26.32 18.14
C GLN A 241 -5.18 24.83 18.42
N LEU A 242 -5.61 24.00 17.46
CA LEU A 242 -5.56 22.53 17.54
C LEU A 242 -4.14 22.03 17.78
N LYS A 243 -3.13 22.61 17.12
CA LYS A 243 -1.71 22.29 17.37
C LYS A 243 -1.27 22.57 18.81
N ARG A 244 -1.80 23.61 19.44
CA ARG A 244 -1.52 23.89 20.85
C ARG A 244 -2.27 22.92 21.75
N LYS A 245 -3.56 22.70 21.48
CA LYS A 245 -4.42 21.77 22.23
C LYS A 245 -3.92 20.31 22.15
N SER A 246 -3.32 19.90 21.04
CA SER A 246 -2.74 18.56 20.91
C SER A 246 -1.63 18.26 21.91
N GLN A 247 -0.93 19.29 22.38
CA GLN A 247 0.13 19.19 23.39
C GLN A 247 -0.38 19.42 24.82
N GLN A 248 -1.65 19.81 24.99
CA GLN A 248 -2.19 20.13 26.30
C GLN A 248 -2.47 18.88 27.11
N ILE A 249 -2.05 18.94 28.36
CA ILE A 249 -2.32 17.95 29.39
C ILE A 249 -2.97 18.72 30.54
N ASP A 250 -4.09 18.22 31.05
CA ASP A 250 -4.81 18.84 32.15
C ASP A 250 -4.08 18.65 33.50
N SER A 251 -4.62 19.24 34.57
CA SER A 251 -4.04 19.14 35.92
C SER A 251 -4.03 17.71 36.48
N ASN A 252 -4.77 16.78 35.88
CA ASN A 252 -4.84 15.37 36.25
C ASN A 252 -3.96 14.49 35.34
N ASN A 253 -3.04 15.09 34.58
CA ASN A 253 -2.19 14.43 33.61
C ASN A 253 -2.97 13.72 32.48
N LYS A 254 -4.13 14.28 32.09
CA LYS A 254 -4.96 13.75 31.01
C LYS A 254 -4.90 14.65 29.79
N TYR A 255 -4.71 14.03 28.63
CA TYR A 255 -4.84 14.65 27.33
C TYR A 255 -6.31 14.64 26.86
N LYS A 256 -6.66 15.44 25.85
CA LYS A 256 -7.97 15.37 25.19
C LYS A 256 -7.86 15.73 23.71
N GLU A 257 -8.79 15.22 22.92
CA GLU A 257 -8.96 15.64 21.53
C GLU A 257 -9.96 16.79 21.43
N THR A 258 -9.79 17.62 20.41
CA THR A 258 -10.68 18.74 20.10
C THR A 258 -10.88 18.80 18.61
N GLY A 259 -12.10 19.14 18.19
CA GLY A 259 -12.49 19.26 16.80
C GLY A 259 -13.30 20.53 16.55
N TYR A 260 -13.32 20.97 15.31
CA TYR A 260 -14.15 22.06 14.82
C TYR A 260 -14.84 21.61 13.54
N THR A 261 -16.17 21.72 13.49
CA THR A 261 -16.85 21.78 12.19
C THR A 261 -16.69 23.19 11.63
N LEU A 262 -16.65 23.31 10.30
CA LEU A 262 -16.46 24.56 9.60
C LEU A 262 -17.65 24.79 8.66
N THR A 263 -18.35 25.90 8.83
CA THR A 263 -19.39 26.34 7.89
C THR A 263 -18.97 27.67 7.27
N GLU A 264 -18.89 27.71 5.94
CA GLU A 264 -18.57 28.93 5.21
C GLU A 264 -19.83 29.75 4.97
N ASN A 265 -19.81 30.99 5.43
CA ASN A 265 -20.90 31.95 5.36
C ASN A 265 -20.37 33.32 4.90
N ASN A 266 -20.58 33.65 3.62
CA ASN A 266 -20.25 34.95 3.02
C ASN A 266 -18.77 35.36 3.20
N GLY A 267 -17.85 34.42 2.97
CA GLY A 267 -16.41 34.63 3.08
C GLY A 267 -15.86 34.54 4.50
N ASN A 268 -16.67 34.16 5.48
CA ASN A 268 -16.21 33.87 6.85
C ASN A 268 -16.39 32.39 7.18
N ILE A 269 -15.62 31.88 8.13
CA ILE A 269 -15.80 30.53 8.67
C ILE A 269 -16.47 30.65 10.04
N ASP A 270 -17.61 29.99 10.20
CA ASP A 270 -18.33 29.84 11.45
C ASP A 270 -18.01 28.45 12.05
N PRO A 271 -17.15 28.37 13.09
CA PRO A 271 -16.73 27.10 13.66
C PRO A 271 -17.60 26.69 14.84
N GLN A 272 -17.95 25.40 14.92
CA GLN A 272 -18.50 24.81 16.14
C GLN A 272 -17.48 23.86 16.76
N GLU A 273 -17.12 24.12 18.02
CA GLU A 273 -16.15 23.30 18.76
C GLU A 273 -16.78 22.04 19.36
N PHE A 274 -16.01 20.96 19.35
CA PHE A 274 -16.30 19.69 20.01
C PHE A 274 -15.08 19.27 20.83
N GLU A 275 -15.30 18.81 22.05
CA GLU A 275 -14.24 18.30 22.91
C GLU A 275 -14.45 16.82 23.22
N GLY A 276 -13.35 16.07 23.25
CA GLY A 276 -13.29 14.70 23.70
C GLY A 276 -13.32 14.56 25.21
N VAL A 277 -13.43 13.31 25.68
CA VAL A 277 -13.33 13.00 27.11
C VAL A 277 -11.85 13.07 27.55
N PRO A 278 -11.54 13.71 28.68
CA PRO A 278 -10.17 13.72 29.19
C PRO A 278 -9.63 12.30 29.44
N GLY A 279 -8.49 11.98 28.83
CA GLY A 279 -7.79 10.70 28.90
C GLY A 279 -8.15 9.71 27.80
N SER A 280 -9.02 10.07 26.85
CA SER A 280 -9.38 9.23 25.70
C SER A 280 -8.97 9.86 24.37
N ASN A 281 -8.87 9.03 23.33
CA ASN A 281 -8.55 9.40 21.96
C ASN A 281 -9.84 9.39 21.12
N GLU A 282 -10.82 10.20 21.52
CA GLU A 282 -12.11 10.26 20.84
C GLU A 282 -12.71 11.65 20.95
N ILE A 283 -13.54 12.00 19.96
CA ILE A 283 -14.42 13.16 19.99
C ILE A 283 -15.83 12.66 19.66
N LYS A 284 -16.80 12.98 20.53
CA LYS A 284 -18.19 12.71 20.21
C LYS A 284 -18.74 13.79 19.29
N LEU A 285 -18.73 13.51 18.00
CA LEU A 285 -19.21 14.42 16.97
C LEU A 285 -20.72 14.28 16.75
N SER A 286 -21.42 15.42 16.70
CA SER A 286 -22.85 15.46 16.32
C SER A 286 -23.06 16.58 15.30
N ILE A 287 -23.29 16.19 14.05
CA ILE A 287 -23.48 17.11 12.93
C ILE A 287 -24.93 17.03 12.45
N THR A 288 -25.67 18.12 12.65
CA THR A 288 -27.07 18.22 12.23
C THR A 288 -27.18 18.64 10.76
N ASN A 289 -26.45 19.68 10.37
CA ASN A 289 -26.49 20.28 9.03
C ASN A 289 -25.25 19.88 8.20
N ALA A 290 -25.34 19.96 6.88
CA ALA A 290 -24.16 19.80 6.03
C ALA A 290 -23.14 20.92 6.27
N ILE A 291 -21.85 20.57 6.31
CA ILE A 291 -20.75 21.49 6.64
C ILE A 291 -19.72 21.54 5.51
N ASP A 292 -18.90 22.59 5.50
CA ASP A 292 -17.85 22.85 4.51
C ASP A 292 -16.50 22.26 4.92
N GLY A 293 -16.35 21.78 6.17
CA GLY A 293 -15.17 21.04 6.59
C GLY A 293 -15.23 20.57 8.03
N TYR A 294 -14.32 19.70 8.41
CA TYR A 294 -14.08 19.32 9.80
C TYR A 294 -12.58 19.21 10.04
N ILE A 295 -12.10 19.77 11.14
CA ILE A 295 -10.70 19.71 11.53
C ILE A 295 -10.59 19.26 12.98
N HIS A 296 -9.59 18.45 13.32
CA HIS A 296 -9.40 18.00 14.71
C HIS A 296 -7.94 17.74 15.03
N ASN A 297 -7.66 17.39 16.29
CA ASN A 297 -6.33 17.00 16.71
C ASN A 297 -6.24 15.59 17.30
N HIS A 298 -5.12 14.93 17.02
CA HIS A 298 -4.64 13.80 17.82
C HIS A 298 -3.77 14.32 18.95
N ASN A 299 -4.04 13.85 20.16
CA ASN A 299 -3.42 14.35 21.38
C ASN A 299 -2.03 13.73 21.65
N ALA A 300 -1.38 14.12 22.76
CA ALA A 300 -0.04 13.67 23.15
C ALA A 300 0.02 12.26 23.80
N GLY A 301 -1.10 11.54 23.83
CA GLY A 301 -1.19 10.18 24.35
C GLY A 301 -0.36 9.19 23.55
N THR A 302 0.08 8.12 24.21
CA THR A 302 0.94 7.09 23.61
C THR A 302 0.22 6.22 22.58
N GLN A 303 -1.11 6.33 22.47
CA GLN A 303 -1.96 5.59 21.53
C GLN A 303 -2.56 6.51 20.45
N ALA A 304 -1.89 7.61 20.13
CA ALA A 304 -2.31 8.54 19.09
C ALA A 304 -1.49 8.35 17.81
N PHE A 305 -2.14 8.22 16.65
CA PHE A 305 -1.46 8.09 15.36
C PHE A 305 -0.86 9.42 14.89
N SER A 306 0.22 9.37 14.10
CA SER A 306 0.80 10.57 13.45
C SER A 306 0.14 10.92 12.10
N VAL A 307 -0.90 10.20 11.73
CA VAL A 307 -1.72 10.31 10.51
C VAL A 307 -3.18 10.07 10.92
N PHE A 308 -4.14 10.23 10.02
CA PHE A 308 -5.55 9.89 10.29
C PHE A 308 -5.67 8.41 10.68
N SER A 309 -6.47 8.12 11.70
CA SER A 309 -6.85 6.77 12.16
C SER A 309 -7.95 6.16 11.29
N ALA A 310 -8.22 4.87 11.46
CA ALA A 310 -9.38 4.22 10.83
C ALA A 310 -10.70 4.86 11.28
N ALA A 311 -10.82 5.23 12.56
CA ALA A 311 -12.00 5.92 13.09
C ALA A 311 -12.25 7.30 12.44
N ASP A 312 -11.17 8.00 12.06
CA ASP A 312 -11.29 9.28 11.33
C ASP A 312 -11.84 9.06 9.93
N LEU A 313 -11.35 8.04 9.22
CA LEU A 313 -11.83 7.66 7.90
C LEU A 313 -13.28 7.14 7.95
N ALA A 314 -13.65 6.42 9.00
CA ALA A 314 -15.02 6.00 9.26
C ALA A 314 -15.94 7.20 9.51
N THR A 315 -15.47 8.20 10.27
CA THR A 315 -16.20 9.45 10.52
C THR A 315 -16.42 10.22 9.23
N LEU A 316 -15.38 10.39 8.40
CA LEU A 316 -15.50 11.02 7.09
C LEU A 316 -16.47 10.24 6.17
N SER A 317 -16.40 8.91 6.20
CA SER A 317 -17.31 8.03 5.45
C SER A 317 -18.77 8.24 5.88
N LEU A 318 -19.02 8.25 7.19
CA LEU A 318 -20.36 8.49 7.75
C LEU A 318 -20.88 9.88 7.37
N MET A 319 -20.04 10.91 7.44
CA MET A 319 -20.40 12.27 7.03
C MET A 319 -20.77 12.33 5.55
N TYR A 320 -20.01 11.66 4.69
CA TYR A 320 -20.27 11.63 3.26
C TYR A 320 -21.55 10.86 2.93
N SER A 321 -21.67 9.60 3.36
CA SER A 321 -22.86 8.78 3.10
C SER A 321 -24.13 9.34 3.75
N GLY A 322 -23.99 10.07 4.86
CA GLY A 322 -25.08 10.75 5.56
C GLY A 322 -25.43 12.15 5.01
N GLY A 323 -24.85 12.58 3.88
CA GLY A 323 -25.13 13.88 3.26
C GLY A 323 -24.72 15.08 4.12
N LYS A 324 -23.71 14.93 4.98
CA LYS A 324 -23.17 15.98 5.86
C LYS A 324 -22.01 16.75 5.23
N VAL A 325 -21.55 16.33 4.05
CA VAL A 325 -20.59 17.08 3.22
C VAL A 325 -21.39 18.02 2.31
N LYS A 326 -21.27 19.34 2.52
CA LYS A 326 -22.05 20.35 1.78
C LYS A 326 -21.66 20.45 0.31
N ASP A 327 -20.36 20.47 0.02
CA ASP A 327 -19.82 20.50 -1.35
C ASP A 327 -18.45 19.81 -1.39
N VAL A 328 -18.39 18.66 -2.07
CA VAL A 328 -17.15 17.87 -2.22
C VAL A 328 -16.01 18.65 -2.89
N ASN A 329 -16.32 19.67 -3.71
CA ASN A 329 -15.32 20.47 -4.43
C ASN A 329 -14.68 21.56 -3.57
N SER A 330 -15.16 21.76 -2.35
CA SER A 330 -14.58 22.72 -1.40
C SER A 330 -14.41 22.16 0.02
N PHE A 331 -14.90 20.94 0.26
CA PHE A 331 -14.82 20.27 1.55
C PHE A 331 -13.39 19.90 1.94
N VAL A 332 -13.06 20.11 3.22
CA VAL A 332 -11.77 19.71 3.80
C VAL A 332 -11.95 18.91 5.09
N PHE A 333 -11.14 17.87 5.25
CA PHE A 333 -11.04 17.09 6.49
C PHE A 333 -9.61 17.19 7.04
N GLY A 334 -9.40 17.96 8.10
CA GLY A 334 -8.06 18.29 8.60
C GLY A 334 -7.69 17.59 9.90
N LEU A 335 -6.39 17.36 10.05
CA LEU A 335 -5.78 16.77 11.24
C LEU A 335 -4.53 17.53 11.62
N VAL A 336 -4.35 17.77 12.92
CA VAL A 336 -3.08 18.15 13.53
C VAL A 336 -2.72 17.17 14.63
N THR A 337 -1.47 16.70 14.68
CA THR A 337 -1.06 15.74 15.71
C THR A 337 -0.07 16.33 16.69
N ALA A 338 -0.08 15.81 17.92
CA ALA A 338 0.96 16.11 18.90
C ALA A 338 2.36 15.66 18.44
N LYS A 339 2.44 14.79 17.44
CA LYS A 339 3.69 14.34 16.81
C LYS A 339 4.23 15.30 15.76
N GLY A 340 3.60 16.48 15.60
CA GLY A 340 4.09 17.56 14.75
C GLY A 340 3.72 17.43 13.28
N THR A 341 2.75 16.58 12.95
CA THR A 341 2.21 16.45 11.60
C THR A 341 0.92 17.26 11.44
N GLN A 342 0.66 17.72 10.23
CA GLN A 342 -0.57 18.43 9.88
C GLN A 342 -1.00 18.12 8.45
N TYR A 343 -2.24 17.69 8.29
CA TYR A 343 -2.78 17.23 7.02
C TYR A 343 -4.17 17.80 6.74
N MET A 344 -4.53 17.78 5.46
CA MET A 344 -5.90 17.88 4.98
C MET A 344 -6.17 16.73 4.02
N ILE A 345 -7.37 16.17 4.07
CA ILE A 345 -7.92 15.25 3.09
C ILE A 345 -8.98 15.98 2.28
N THR A 346 -8.98 15.71 0.97
CA THR A 346 -10.04 16.11 0.04
C THR A 346 -10.62 14.87 -0.63
N ILE A 347 -11.91 14.91 -0.96
CA ILE A 347 -12.58 13.88 -1.76
C ILE A 347 -12.32 14.21 -3.22
N ASP A 348 -11.34 13.55 -3.82
CA ASP A 348 -10.98 13.77 -5.20
C ASP A 348 -11.96 13.00 -6.10
N ASP A 349 -12.10 11.70 -5.95
CA ASP A 349 -13.05 10.89 -6.73
C ASP A 349 -14.25 10.47 -5.85
N PRO A 350 -15.42 11.13 -5.98
CA PRO A 350 -16.59 10.82 -5.15
C PRO A 350 -17.16 9.42 -5.40
N ALA A 351 -17.00 8.86 -6.60
CA ALA A 351 -17.48 7.52 -6.91
C ALA A 351 -16.58 6.46 -6.25
N ALA A 352 -15.26 6.62 -6.37
CA ALA A 352 -14.31 5.76 -5.66
C ALA A 352 -14.47 5.89 -4.14
N PHE A 353 -14.63 7.11 -3.62
CA PHE A 353 -14.85 7.34 -2.19
C PHE A 353 -16.17 6.74 -1.69
N SER A 354 -17.25 6.82 -2.48
CA SER A 354 -18.52 6.14 -2.15
C SER A 354 -18.38 4.63 -2.05
N ASN A 355 -17.49 4.00 -2.81
CA ASN A 355 -17.21 2.57 -2.66
C ASN A 355 -16.32 2.32 -1.44
N PHE A 356 -15.35 3.20 -1.21
CA PHE A 356 -14.44 3.13 -0.08
C PHE A 356 -15.16 3.20 1.27
N THR A 357 -16.27 3.93 1.38
CA THR A 357 -17.07 4.00 2.62
C THR A 357 -17.56 2.62 3.10
N ASN A 358 -17.69 1.64 2.21
CA ASN A 358 -18.11 0.28 2.57
C ASN A 358 -17.09 -0.47 3.44
N ASN A 359 -15.84 0.03 3.52
CA ASN A 359 -14.83 -0.48 4.46
C ASN A 359 -15.08 -0.04 5.91
N PHE A 360 -16.05 0.84 6.17
CA PHE A 360 -16.35 1.33 7.51
C PHE A 360 -17.84 1.27 7.85
N LEU A 361 -18.71 1.27 6.83
CA LEU A 361 -20.15 1.36 7.01
C LEU A 361 -20.87 0.06 6.65
N THR A 362 -21.90 -0.25 7.41
CA THR A 362 -22.91 -1.26 7.09
C THR A 362 -24.27 -0.61 7.21
N ASN A 363 -25.05 -0.61 6.12
CA ASN A 363 -26.35 0.05 6.03
C ASN A 363 -26.31 1.54 6.44
N GLY A 364 -25.23 2.25 6.09
CA GLY A 364 -25.06 3.68 6.37
C GLY A 364 -24.72 4.02 7.82
N VAL A 365 -24.41 3.04 8.66
CA VAL A 365 -23.96 3.22 10.05
C VAL A 365 -22.55 2.66 10.20
N ILE A 366 -21.74 3.26 11.08
CA ILE A 366 -20.41 2.75 11.41
C ILE A 366 -20.50 1.31 11.93
N ASP A 367 -19.68 0.45 11.35
CA ASP A 367 -19.52 -0.95 11.71
C ASP A 367 -18.15 -1.14 12.38
N ASN A 368 -18.15 -1.39 13.70
CA ASN A 368 -16.92 -1.47 14.48
C ASN A 368 -16.05 -2.66 14.06
N ASP A 369 -16.64 -3.79 13.65
CA ASP A 369 -15.88 -4.96 13.21
C ASP A 369 -15.06 -4.64 11.94
N LYS A 370 -15.61 -3.76 11.08
CA LYS A 370 -14.91 -3.26 9.90
C LYS A 370 -13.82 -2.24 10.25
N ILE A 371 -14.05 -1.38 11.25
CA ILE A 371 -12.99 -0.50 11.76
C ILE A 371 -11.83 -1.34 12.29
N ASP A 372 -12.11 -2.34 13.12
CA ASP A 372 -11.09 -3.23 13.69
C ASP A 372 -10.31 -3.95 12.57
N SER A 373 -11.03 -4.45 11.54
CA SER A 373 -10.40 -5.04 10.36
C SER A 373 -9.51 -4.04 9.60
N PHE A 374 -9.90 -2.77 9.53
CA PHE A 374 -9.09 -1.72 8.89
C PHE A 374 -7.89 -1.31 9.76
N ASP A 375 -8.01 -1.36 11.08
CA ASP A 375 -6.88 -1.15 12.00
C ASP A 375 -5.83 -2.29 11.89
N GLU A 376 -6.26 -3.52 11.60
CA GLU A 376 -5.32 -4.59 11.22
C GLU A 376 -4.56 -4.24 9.93
N GLU A 377 -5.25 -3.65 8.95
CA GLU A 377 -4.63 -3.16 7.71
C GLU A 377 -3.64 -2.00 7.95
N TYR A 378 -3.91 -1.13 8.95
CA TYR A 378 -2.95 -0.14 9.44
C TYR A 378 -1.68 -0.82 9.96
N ALA A 379 -1.83 -1.78 10.86
CA ALA A 379 -0.68 -2.50 11.44
C ALA A 379 0.13 -3.23 10.35
N ASN A 380 -0.55 -3.90 9.42
CA ASN A 380 0.07 -4.60 8.29
C ASN A 380 0.79 -3.66 7.32
N SER A 381 0.34 -2.41 7.23
CA SER A 381 0.97 -1.35 6.44
C SER A 381 2.09 -0.62 7.18
N GLY A 382 2.47 -1.09 8.37
CA GLY A 382 3.53 -0.53 9.18
C GLY A 382 3.13 0.75 9.93
N ILE A 383 1.86 1.13 9.91
CA ILE A 383 1.35 2.28 10.64
C ILE A 383 1.21 1.91 12.12
N ASN A 384 1.80 2.70 13.00
CA ASN A 384 1.78 2.43 14.43
C ASN A 384 1.80 3.71 15.28
N TYR A 385 1.56 3.56 16.57
CA TYR A 385 1.60 4.66 17.55
C TYR A 385 3.00 5.15 17.90
N GLY A 386 4.06 4.64 17.27
CA GLY A 386 5.43 5.07 17.49
C GLY A 386 5.77 6.41 16.85
N SER A 387 7.07 6.72 16.84
CA SER A 387 7.67 7.94 16.29
C SER A 387 8.10 7.82 14.82
N ASN A 388 7.78 6.71 14.15
CA ASN A 388 8.11 6.52 12.73
C ASN A 388 7.15 7.32 11.82
N LEU A 389 7.31 8.66 11.81
CA LEU A 389 6.40 9.56 11.09
C LEU A 389 6.41 9.30 9.58
N ILE A 390 7.60 9.04 9.01
CA ILE A 390 7.78 8.80 7.57
C ILE A 390 7.13 7.47 7.19
N GLY A 391 7.37 6.40 7.96
CA GLY A 391 6.75 5.11 7.71
C GLY A 391 5.23 5.13 7.86
N ASN A 392 4.71 5.84 8.87
CA ASN A 392 3.27 6.04 9.04
C ASN A 392 2.65 6.80 7.87
N GLU A 393 3.31 7.85 7.36
CA GLU A 393 2.86 8.61 6.20
C GLU A 393 2.85 7.75 4.93
N ALA A 394 3.92 7.00 4.66
CA ALA A 394 4.00 6.10 3.52
C ALA A 394 2.97 4.96 3.60
N GLY A 395 2.81 4.34 4.77
CA GLY A 395 1.81 3.30 5.02
C GLY A 395 0.38 3.82 4.87
N PHE A 396 0.09 5.03 5.33
CA PHE A 396 -1.23 5.65 5.17
C PHE A 396 -1.55 5.90 3.70
N LEU A 397 -0.61 6.46 2.94
CA LEU A 397 -0.78 6.67 1.50
C LEU A 397 -0.88 5.35 0.72
N TYR A 398 -0.19 4.30 1.17
CA TYR A 398 -0.37 2.96 0.64
C TYR A 398 -1.80 2.46 0.82
N LEU A 399 -2.37 2.56 2.02
CA LEU A 399 -3.75 2.13 2.28
C LEU A 399 -4.75 2.87 1.41
N LEU A 400 -4.64 4.20 1.34
CA LEU A 400 -5.54 5.01 0.52
C LEU A 400 -5.49 4.62 -0.97
N ASN A 401 -4.33 4.18 -1.46
CA ASN A 401 -4.16 3.68 -2.83
C ASN A 401 -4.69 2.24 -2.97
N LYS A 402 -4.28 1.32 -2.08
CA LYS A 402 -4.70 -0.09 -2.06
C LYS A 402 -6.22 -0.24 -2.13
N PHE A 403 -6.94 0.59 -1.39
CA PHE A 403 -8.40 0.53 -1.34
C PHE A 403 -9.10 1.45 -2.35
N ASN A 404 -8.34 2.03 -3.30
CA ASN A 404 -8.83 3.01 -4.27
C ASN A 404 -9.76 4.05 -3.61
N SER A 405 -9.27 4.70 -2.55
CA SER A 405 -10.12 5.47 -1.64
C SER A 405 -10.81 6.68 -2.28
N GLY A 406 -10.36 7.15 -3.44
CA GLY A 406 -10.79 8.43 -4.00
C GLY A 406 -10.37 9.65 -3.18
N LEU A 407 -9.56 9.47 -2.13
CA LEU A 407 -9.05 10.54 -1.29
C LEU A 407 -7.69 11.02 -1.78
N LYS A 408 -7.42 12.32 -1.56
CA LYS A 408 -6.09 12.92 -1.71
C LYS A 408 -5.68 13.60 -0.41
N VAL A 409 -4.40 13.53 -0.11
CA VAL A 409 -3.82 14.06 1.13
C VAL A 409 -2.94 15.26 0.79
N LEU A 410 -3.08 16.33 1.56
CA LEU A 410 -2.22 17.49 1.52
C LEU A 410 -1.51 17.63 2.85
N LYS A 411 -0.20 17.87 2.80
CA LYS A 411 0.66 18.13 3.96
C LYS A 411 0.89 19.62 4.10
N GLY A 412 0.62 20.15 5.29
CA GLY A 412 0.85 21.55 5.61
C GLY A 412 2.25 21.78 6.16
N ASP A 413 2.80 22.97 5.96
CA ASP A 413 3.96 23.43 6.71
C ASP A 413 3.60 23.75 8.17
N HIS A 414 4.60 24.08 9.00
CA HIS A 414 4.37 24.38 10.41
C HIS A 414 3.52 25.62 10.69
N THR A 415 3.28 26.46 9.68
CA THR A 415 2.51 27.71 9.75
C THR A 415 1.13 27.60 9.08
N PHE A 416 0.80 26.44 8.52
CA PHE A 416 -0.39 26.17 7.70
C PHE A 416 -0.53 27.11 6.49
N THR A 417 0.57 27.71 6.04
CA THR A 417 0.57 28.67 4.93
C THR A 417 0.80 27.95 3.61
N ASN A 418 1.81 27.09 3.58
CA ASN A 418 2.17 26.31 2.42
C ASN A 418 1.63 24.89 2.56
N TRP A 419 1.11 24.38 1.45
CA TRP A 419 0.54 23.04 1.34
C TRP A 419 1.14 22.32 0.16
N GLN A 420 1.34 21.02 0.28
CA GLN A 420 1.81 20.16 -0.78
C GLN A 420 0.89 18.95 -0.84
N GLN A 421 0.40 18.60 -2.02
CA GLN A 421 -0.24 17.31 -2.21
C GLN A 421 0.83 16.23 -2.04
N ILE A 422 0.55 15.24 -1.21
CA ILE A 422 1.44 14.09 -1.01
C ILE A 422 0.81 12.83 -1.61
N GLU A 423 1.64 12.01 -2.20
CA GLU A 423 1.24 10.73 -2.78
C GLU A 423 2.35 9.70 -2.62
N ARG A 424 1.98 8.43 -2.66
CA ARG A 424 2.96 7.34 -2.65
C ARG A 424 3.59 7.27 -4.04
N GLY A 425 4.87 7.61 -4.11
CA GLY A 425 5.71 7.40 -5.27
C GLY A 425 6.29 5.99 -5.31
N TYR A 426 7.26 5.82 -6.21
CA TYR A 426 7.97 4.57 -6.37
C TYR A 426 8.85 4.27 -5.14
N ASN A 427 8.98 2.99 -4.76
CA ASN A 427 9.73 2.51 -3.58
C ASN A 427 9.28 3.09 -2.22
N ASP A 428 7.96 3.22 -2.00
CA ASP A 428 7.40 3.73 -0.74
C ASP A 428 7.81 5.15 -0.36
N GLN A 429 8.42 5.89 -1.30
CA GLN A 429 8.74 7.28 -1.06
C GLN A 429 7.49 8.14 -1.15
N VAL A 430 7.37 9.10 -0.24
CA VAL A 430 6.33 10.12 -0.32
C VAL A 430 6.78 11.19 -1.29
N VAL A 431 6.08 11.31 -2.41
CA VAL A 431 6.28 12.36 -3.40
C VAL A 431 5.37 13.53 -3.06
N SER A 432 5.91 14.74 -3.16
CA SER A 432 5.20 15.97 -2.78
C SER A 432 5.13 16.93 -3.97
N THR A 433 3.92 17.41 -4.27
CA THR A 433 3.67 18.43 -5.29
C THR A 433 3.17 19.71 -4.63
N PRO A 434 3.90 20.84 -4.74
CA PRO A 434 3.48 22.12 -4.15
C PRO A 434 2.12 22.61 -4.66
N CYS A 435 1.32 23.18 -3.76
CA CYS A 435 0.03 23.82 -4.09
C CYS A 435 0.13 25.33 -4.30
N ASN A 436 1.33 25.84 -4.60
CA ASN A 436 1.65 27.27 -4.67
C ASN A 436 2.12 27.67 -6.06
#